data_AF-A0A183G4W3-F1
#
_entry.id   AF-A0A183G4W3-F1
#
_cell.length_a   1.000
_cell.length_b   1.000
_cell.length_c   1.000
_cell.angle_alpha   90.00
_cell.angle_beta   90.00
_cell.angle_gamma   90.00
#
_symmetry.space_group_name_H-M   'P 1'
#
loop_
_entity.id
_entity.type
_entity.pdbx_description
1 polymer ?
#
loop_
_entity_poly.entity_id
_entity_poly.type
_entity_poly.pdbx_seq_one_letter_code
_entity_poly.pdbx_strand_id
1 'polypeptide(L)'
;MTACLPPNLLALFEARPPIPFLPPPTDLLIEKKEKGKCVEITGVAEYVGLFEDPKDTPPKPIIETKAEKKERRRREKEELLAYKVEQGIAQWNPAENPNATEDPYKTLFVARIVSFMNAFFTVQTIRTSTVKAIAHTFR
;
A
#
# COMPACT_ATOMS: atom_id res chain seq x y z
N MET A 1 8.42 -31.48 -18.97
CA MET A 1 7.02 -31.91 -18.73
C MET A 1 6.37 -32.53 -19.98
N THR A 2 7.09 -33.29 -20.82
CA THR A 2 6.54 -33.96 -22.02
C THR A 2 6.99 -35.43 -22.15
N ALA A 3 7.55 -36.00 -21.08
CA ALA A 3 8.28 -37.28 -21.12
C ALA A 3 7.40 -38.54 -21.28
N CYS A 4 6.09 -38.45 -21.03
CA CYS A 4 5.18 -39.61 -21.04
C CYS A 4 3.98 -39.39 -21.97
N LEU A 5 4.22 -38.92 -23.19
CA LEU A 5 3.18 -38.74 -24.21
C LEU A 5 3.21 -39.88 -25.25
N PRO A 6 2.05 -40.29 -25.80
CA PRO A 6 1.99 -41.21 -26.93
C PRO A 6 2.81 -40.70 -28.13
N PRO A 7 3.38 -41.59 -28.96
CA PRO A 7 4.34 -41.22 -30.01
C PRO A 7 3.81 -40.20 -31.02
N ASN A 8 2.51 -40.25 -31.35
CA ASN A 8 1.87 -39.29 -32.25
C ASN A 8 1.87 -37.85 -31.70
N LEU A 9 1.79 -37.69 -30.37
CA LEU A 9 1.85 -36.39 -29.72
C LEU A 9 3.29 -35.96 -29.43
N LEU A 10 4.20 -36.91 -29.22
CA LEU A 10 5.63 -36.63 -29.02
C LEU A 10 6.26 -36.02 -30.28
N ALA A 11 5.86 -36.47 -31.47
CA ALA A 11 6.32 -35.93 -32.76
C ALA A 11 6.05 -34.42 -32.93
N LEU A 12 5.01 -33.89 -32.27
CA LEU A 12 4.70 -32.45 -32.32
C LEU A 12 5.71 -31.59 -31.54
N PHE A 13 6.47 -32.19 -30.64
CA PHE A 13 7.48 -31.52 -29.82
C PHE A 13 8.91 -31.82 -30.30
N GLU A 14 9.06 -32.35 -31.52
CA GLU A 14 10.37 -32.47 -32.15
C GLU A 14 11.01 -31.09 -32.33
N ALA A 15 12.32 -31.02 -32.06
CA ALA A 15 13.06 -29.78 -32.21
C ALA A 15 13.04 -29.35 -33.67
N ARG A 16 12.86 -28.04 -33.90
CA ARG A 16 13.03 -27.47 -35.24
C ARG A 16 14.47 -27.66 -35.74
N PRO A 17 14.67 -27.68 -37.07
CA PRO A 17 16.02 -27.67 -37.63
C PRO A 17 16.83 -26.50 -37.06
N PRO A 18 18.15 -26.66 -36.89
CA PRO A 18 19.01 -25.62 -36.34
C PRO A 18 18.91 -24.36 -37.21
N ILE A 19 18.86 -23.20 -36.55
CA ILE A 19 18.84 -21.93 -37.24
C ILE A 19 20.15 -21.72 -38.03
N PRO A 20 20.09 -21.14 -39.25
CA PRO A 20 21.29 -20.79 -39.98
C PRO A 20 22.10 -19.76 -39.19
N PHE A 21 23.42 -19.96 -39.13
CA PHE A 21 24.31 -19.02 -38.45
C PHE A 21 24.31 -17.67 -39.18
N LEU A 22 24.13 -16.60 -38.41
CA LEU A 22 24.35 -15.23 -38.85
C LEU A 22 25.43 -14.61 -37.95
N PRO A 23 26.39 -13.86 -38.53
CA PRO A 23 27.37 -13.16 -37.73
C PRO A 23 26.68 -12.12 -36.83
N PRO A 24 27.22 -11.85 -35.62
CA PRO A 24 26.71 -10.79 -34.77
C PRO A 24 26.69 -9.44 -35.50
N PRO A 25 25.64 -8.62 -35.33
CA PRO A 25 25.51 -7.33 -36.01
C PRO A 25 26.53 -6.28 -35.53
N THR A 26 27.26 -6.55 -34.45
CA THR A 26 28.18 -5.60 -33.84
C THR A 26 29.37 -6.34 -33.25
N ASP A 27 30.57 -5.77 -33.44
CA ASP A 27 31.83 -6.26 -32.89
C ASP A 27 31.75 -6.42 -31.36
N LEU A 28 32.47 -7.42 -30.83
CA LEU A 28 32.63 -7.61 -29.39
C LEU A 28 33.36 -6.41 -28.75
N LEU A 29 33.15 -6.17 -27.45
CA LEU A 29 33.76 -5.03 -26.75
C LEU A 29 35.30 -5.06 -26.78
N ILE A 30 35.91 -6.24 -26.75
CA ILE A 30 37.37 -6.42 -26.81
C ILE A 30 37.87 -6.05 -28.22
N GLU A 31 37.24 -6.57 -29.26
CA GLU A 31 37.56 -6.24 -30.64
C GLU A 31 37.33 -4.76 -30.96
N LYS A 32 36.31 -4.13 -30.37
CA LYS A 32 36.08 -2.68 -30.50
C LYS A 32 37.22 -1.86 -29.92
N LYS A 33 37.83 -2.31 -28.82
CA LYS A 33 39.02 -1.67 -28.24
C LYS A 33 40.23 -1.83 -29.16
N GLU A 34 40.48 -3.03 -29.66
CA GLU A 34 41.60 -3.31 -30.59
C GLU A 34 41.46 -2.56 -31.93
N LYS A 35 40.23 -2.45 -32.45
CA LYS A 35 39.90 -1.72 -33.69
C LYS A 35 39.82 -0.19 -33.50
N GLY A 36 40.11 0.33 -32.30
CA GLY A 36 40.04 1.77 -32.00
C GLY A 36 38.64 2.38 -32.11
N LYS A 37 37.58 1.56 -32.10
CA LYS A 37 36.18 1.99 -32.16
C LYS A 37 35.60 2.28 -30.77
N CYS A 38 36.37 2.05 -29.71
CA CYS A 38 35.98 2.40 -28.34
C CYS A 38 36.33 3.87 -28.10
N VAL A 39 35.35 4.64 -27.63
CA VAL A 39 35.61 6.00 -27.14
C VAL A 39 36.47 5.90 -25.88
N GLU A 40 37.61 6.58 -25.87
CA GLU A 40 38.45 6.74 -24.69
C GLU A 40 37.83 7.79 -23.78
N ILE A 41 37.52 7.41 -22.55
CA ILE A 41 36.96 8.33 -21.57
C ILE A 41 38.13 9.08 -20.92
N THR A 42 38.24 10.38 -21.18
CA THR A 42 39.23 11.27 -20.54
C THR A 42 38.74 11.73 -19.17
N GLY A 43 39.67 12.17 -18.31
CA GLY A 43 39.33 12.78 -17.03
C GLY A 43 38.74 14.19 -17.15
N VAL A 44 38.25 14.73 -16.04
CA VAL A 44 37.62 16.07 -15.98
C VAL A 44 38.57 17.19 -15.57
N ALA A 45 39.89 16.93 -15.53
CA ALA A 45 40.90 17.84 -15.00
C ALA A 45 40.95 19.19 -15.75
N GLU A 46 40.74 19.19 -17.06
CA GLU A 46 40.73 20.39 -17.90
C GLU A 46 39.61 21.37 -17.52
N TYR A 47 38.53 20.88 -16.92
CA TYR A 47 37.35 21.68 -16.58
C TYR A 47 37.37 22.21 -15.15
N VAL A 48 38.36 21.84 -14.33
CA VAL A 48 38.45 22.27 -12.92
C VAL A 48 38.67 23.79 -12.80
N GLY A 49 39.32 24.42 -13.79
CA GLY A 49 39.51 25.88 -13.81
C GLY A 49 38.25 26.69 -14.13
N LEU A 50 37.15 26.03 -14.49
CA LEU A 50 35.87 26.70 -14.80
C LEU A 50 34.97 26.86 -13.55
N PHE A 51 35.38 26.35 -12.39
CA PHE A 51 34.62 26.53 -11.15
C PHE A 51 34.75 27.97 -10.62
N GLU A 52 33.67 28.47 -10.01
CA GLU A 52 33.64 29.80 -9.38
C GLU A 52 34.60 29.88 -8.18
N ASP A 53 35.18 31.05 -7.97
CA ASP A 53 35.99 31.31 -6.79
C ASP A 53 35.13 31.23 -5.52
N PRO A 54 35.62 30.57 -4.44
CA PRO A 54 34.84 30.34 -3.22
C PRO A 54 34.46 31.62 -2.46
N LYS A 55 34.98 32.77 -2.89
CA LYS A 55 34.66 34.10 -2.35
C LYS A 55 33.42 34.72 -3.02
N ASP A 56 33.19 34.39 -4.29
CA ASP A 56 32.07 34.93 -5.08
C ASP A 56 30.82 34.04 -5.00
N THR A 57 30.97 32.81 -4.49
CA THR A 57 29.84 31.90 -4.30
C THR A 57 28.93 32.40 -3.17
N PRO A 58 27.62 32.63 -3.43
CA PRO A 58 26.68 32.99 -2.37
C PRO A 58 26.56 31.85 -1.35
N PRO A 59 26.30 32.17 -0.07
CA PRO A 59 26.08 31.14 0.94
C PRO A 59 24.91 30.26 0.55
N LYS A 60 25.06 28.95 0.77
CA LYS A 60 24.03 27.96 0.41
C LYS A 60 22.71 28.31 1.14
N PRO A 61 21.57 28.35 0.43
CA PRO A 61 20.29 28.60 1.08
C PRO A 61 19.98 27.44 2.05
N ILE A 62 19.62 27.78 3.28
CA ILE A 62 19.16 26.81 4.27
C ILE A 62 17.74 26.41 3.84
N ILE A 63 17.62 25.24 3.23
CA ILE A 63 16.33 24.65 2.84
C ILE A 63 15.93 23.65 3.92
N GLU A 64 14.65 23.67 4.33
CA GLU A 64 14.12 22.68 5.26
C GLU A 64 14.42 21.26 4.76
N THR A 65 15.05 20.45 5.61
CA THR A 65 15.26 19.04 5.28
C THR A 65 13.91 18.31 5.28
N LYS A 66 13.78 17.21 4.52
CA LYS A 66 12.55 16.39 4.53
C LYS A 66 12.08 15.99 5.94
N ALA A 67 13.02 15.76 6.86
CA ALA A 67 12.76 15.45 8.25
C ALA A 67 12.11 16.63 8.99
N GLU A 68 12.66 17.84 8.84
CA GLU A 68 12.14 19.08 9.43
C GLU A 68 10.73 19.40 8.92
N LYS A 69 10.50 19.26 7.61
CA LYS A 69 9.17 19.41 7.01
C LYS A 69 8.15 18.37 7.52
N LYS A 70 8.61 17.16 7.88
CA LYS A 70 7.75 16.13 8.48
C LYS A 70 7.39 16.51 9.91
N GLU A 71 8.36 16.98 10.68
CA GLU A 71 8.17 17.37 12.07
C GLU A 71 7.24 18.59 12.19
N ARG A 72 7.44 19.62 11.35
CA ARG A 72 6.54 20.76 11.26
C ARG A 72 5.09 20.33 11.02
N ARG A 73 4.85 19.48 10.02
CA ARG A 73 3.50 18.96 9.71
C ARG A 73 2.92 18.08 10.82
N ARG A 74 3.76 17.36 11.57
CA ARG A 74 3.33 16.54 12.70
C ARG A 74 2.81 17.45 13.81
N ARG A 75 3.60 18.46 14.17
CA ARG A 75 3.24 19.45 15.19
C ARG A 75 1.97 20.23 14.84
N GLU A 76 1.87 20.75 13.61
CA GLU A 76 0.66 21.45 13.14
C GLU A 76 -0.61 20.58 13.23
N LYS A 77 -0.49 19.28 12.92
CA LYS A 77 -1.61 18.34 13.04
C LYS A 77 -1.98 18.04 14.48
N GLU A 78 -0.99 17.91 15.36
CA GLU A 78 -1.20 17.67 16.79
C GLU A 78 -1.89 18.86 17.44
N GLU A 79 -1.46 20.08 17.13
CA GLU A 79 -2.10 21.32 17.61
C GLU A 79 -3.54 21.43 17.11
N LEU A 80 -3.80 21.14 15.83
CA LEU A 80 -5.15 21.15 15.27
C LEU A 80 -6.06 20.07 15.90
N LEU A 81 -5.50 18.90 16.17
CA LEU A 81 -6.25 17.80 16.79
C LEU A 81 -6.58 18.10 18.24
N ALA A 82 -5.63 18.65 19.00
CA ALA A 82 -5.85 19.12 20.37
C ALA A 82 -6.97 20.15 20.43
N TYR A 83 -6.93 21.16 19.56
CA TYR A 83 -7.99 22.16 19.47
C TYR A 83 -9.38 21.56 19.19
N LYS A 84 -9.47 20.61 18.25
CA LYS A 84 -10.73 19.92 17.95
C LYS A 84 -11.25 19.09 19.11
N VAL A 85 -10.36 18.43 19.86
CA VAL A 85 -10.72 17.66 21.05
C VAL A 85 -11.26 18.58 22.14
N GLU A 86 -10.60 19.71 22.39
CA GLU A 86 -11.06 20.71 23.36
C GLU A 86 -12.44 21.27 23.00
N GLN A 87 -12.66 21.62 21.73
CA GLN A 87 -13.99 22.03 21.24
C GLN A 87 -15.03 20.92 21.42
N GLY A 88 -14.67 19.67 21.12
CA GLY A 88 -15.54 18.51 21.31
C GLY A 88 -15.94 18.32 22.77
N ILE A 89 -14.99 18.48 23.70
CA ILE A 89 -15.25 18.40 25.15
C ILE A 89 -16.17 19.53 25.60
N ALA A 90 -15.94 20.76 25.12
CA ALA A 90 -16.77 21.91 25.48
C ALA A 90 -18.22 21.77 25.00
N GLN A 91 -18.44 21.17 23.83
CA GLN A 91 -19.77 20.94 23.26
C GLN A 91 -20.45 19.65 23.79
N TRP A 92 -19.69 18.74 24.40
CA TRP A 92 -20.19 17.43 24.80
C TRP A 92 -21.03 17.50 26.08
N ASN A 93 -22.36 17.44 25.92
CA ASN A 93 -23.31 17.28 27.01
C ASN A 93 -24.07 15.94 26.89
N PRO A 94 -23.72 14.90 27.67
CA PRO A 94 -24.37 13.60 27.58
C PRO A 94 -25.79 13.58 28.16
N ALA A 95 -26.15 14.54 29.02
CA ALA A 95 -27.47 14.58 29.67
C ALA A 95 -28.57 15.11 28.73
N GLU A 96 -28.23 15.96 27.78
CA GLU A 96 -29.16 16.53 26.78
C GLU A 96 -29.25 15.69 25.50
N ASN A 97 -28.60 14.53 25.46
CA ASN A 97 -28.58 13.69 24.27
C ASN A 97 -29.92 12.96 24.09
N PRO A 98 -30.67 13.20 22.99
CA PRO A 98 -31.97 12.57 22.76
C PRO A 98 -31.89 11.05 22.51
N ASN A 99 -30.69 10.52 22.20
CA ASN A 99 -30.46 9.10 22.01
C ASN A 99 -30.00 8.39 23.29
N ALA A 100 -29.86 9.10 24.41
CA ALA A 100 -29.47 8.50 25.68
C ALA A 100 -30.64 7.77 26.36
N THR A 101 -30.31 6.77 27.17
CA THR A 101 -31.30 6.05 28.00
C THR A 101 -31.60 6.83 29.28
N GLU A 102 -32.81 6.68 29.81
CA GLU A 102 -33.29 7.42 31.00
C GLU A 102 -32.47 7.15 32.28
N ASP A 103 -32.11 5.89 32.56
CA ASP A 103 -31.37 5.50 33.77
C ASP A 103 -29.94 5.03 33.46
N PRO A 104 -28.90 5.81 33.82
CA PRO A 104 -27.52 5.44 33.56
C PRO A 104 -27.04 4.26 34.42
N TYR A 105 -27.64 4.01 35.59
CA TYR A 105 -27.20 2.94 36.50
C TYR A 105 -27.69 1.55 36.07
N LYS A 106 -28.67 1.50 35.15
CA LYS A 106 -29.22 0.25 34.60
C LYS A 106 -28.84 0.03 33.13
N THR A 107 -28.01 0.89 32.55
CA THR A 107 -27.62 0.83 31.14
C THR A 107 -26.23 0.22 30.99
N LEU A 108 -26.10 -0.85 30.21
CA LEU A 108 -24.82 -1.50 29.91
C LEU A 108 -24.25 -1.00 28.58
N PHE A 109 -22.96 -0.64 28.55
CA PHE A 109 -22.25 -0.30 27.32
C PHE A 109 -21.64 -1.57 26.71
N VAL A 110 -22.20 -2.06 25.61
CA VAL A 110 -21.67 -3.20 24.86
C VAL A 110 -20.95 -2.69 23.60
N ALA A 111 -19.65 -2.93 23.49
CA ALA A 111 -18.83 -2.51 22.35
C ALA A 111 -18.24 -3.73 21.60
N ARG A 112 -17.69 -3.48 20.40
CA ARG A 112 -17.03 -4.50 19.54
C ARG A 112 -17.95 -5.66 19.13
N ILE A 113 -19.22 -5.36 18.82
CA ILE A 113 -20.14 -6.35 18.26
C ILE A 113 -19.71 -6.64 16.81
N VAL A 114 -19.59 -7.92 16.47
CA VAL A 114 -19.38 -8.35 15.08
C VAL A 114 -20.60 -7.97 14.25
N SER A 115 -20.38 -7.17 13.20
CA SER A 115 -21.42 -6.58 12.34
C SER A 115 -22.44 -7.59 11.77
N PHE A 116 -22.13 -8.88 11.77
CA PHE A 116 -22.98 -9.94 11.21
C PHE A 116 -23.97 -10.58 12.22
N MET A 117 -23.92 -10.22 13.52
CA MET A 117 -24.77 -10.87 14.54
C MET A 117 -26.29 -10.68 14.33
N ASN A 118 -26.72 -9.63 13.62
CA ASN A 118 -28.15 -9.38 13.36
C ASN A 118 -28.80 -10.39 12.40
N ALA A 119 -28.01 -11.11 11.59
CA ALA A 119 -28.55 -12.13 10.69
C ALA A 119 -28.88 -13.46 11.40
N PHE A 120 -28.25 -13.76 12.54
CA PHE A 120 -28.43 -15.03 13.23
C PHE A 120 -29.55 -14.99 14.29
N PHE A 121 -29.71 -13.87 14.98
CA PHE A 121 -30.69 -13.74 16.08
C PHE A 121 -32.15 -13.67 15.61
N THR A 122 -32.41 -13.13 14.42
CA THR A 122 -33.75 -13.10 13.81
C THR A 122 -34.21 -14.49 13.37
N VAL A 123 -33.31 -15.33 12.86
CA VAL A 123 -33.63 -16.71 12.42
C VAL A 123 -33.96 -17.63 13.61
N GLN A 124 -33.30 -17.44 14.76
CA GLN A 124 -33.51 -18.25 15.96
C GLN A 124 -34.83 -17.93 16.69
N THR A 125 -35.25 -16.65 16.67
CA THR A 125 -36.55 -16.21 17.25
C THR A 125 -37.74 -16.67 16.39
N ILE A 126 -37.61 -16.74 15.06
CA ILE A 126 -38.68 -17.21 14.16
C ILE A 126 -38.87 -18.74 14.25
N ARG A 127 -37.79 -19.52 14.41
CA ARG A 127 -37.87 -20.99 14.56
C ARG A 127 -38.49 -21.44 15.89
N THR A 128 -38.39 -20.64 16.95
CA THR A 128 -38.92 -21.00 18.28
C THR A 128 -40.39 -20.59 18.46
N SER A 129 -40.88 -19.56 17.77
CA SER A 129 -42.29 -19.15 17.82
C SER A 129 -43.21 -20.01 16.96
N THR A 130 -42.74 -20.54 15.83
CA THR A 130 -43.54 -21.40 14.94
C THR A 130 -43.74 -22.83 15.46
N VAL A 131 -42.83 -23.36 16.27
CA VAL A 131 -42.98 -24.71 16.86
C VAL A 131 -43.94 -24.71 18.05
N LYS A 132 -44.08 -23.60 18.78
CA LYS A 132 -44.98 -23.50 19.95
C LYS A 132 -46.46 -23.29 19.57
N ALA A 133 -46.74 -22.79 18.37
CA ALA A 133 -48.11 -22.57 17.88
C ALA A 133 -48.76 -23.85 17.30
N ILE A 134 -47.99 -24.85 16.88
CA ILE A 134 -48.53 -26.10 16.30
C ILE A 134 -48.86 -27.13 17.39
N ALA A 135 -48.21 -27.08 18.56
CA ALA A 135 -48.45 -28.03 19.65
C ALA A 135 -49.76 -27.79 20.43
N HIS A 136 -50.49 -26.69 20.18
CA HIS A 136 -51.76 -26.37 20.86
C HIS A 136 -53.01 -26.63 19.98
N THR A 137 -52.81 -27.15 18.77
CA THR A 137 -53.89 -27.39 17.78
C THR A 137 -54.04 -28.88 17.43
N PHE A 138 -53.22 -29.76 18.01
CA PHE A 138 -53.44 -31.20 17.96
C PHE A 138 -53.57 -31.74 19.39
N ARG A 139 -54.83 -31.94 19.76
CA ARG A 139 -55.26 -32.99 20.67
C ARG A 139 -54.97 -34.35 20.04
#